data_AF-A0A945HUW6-F1
#
_entry.id   AF-A0A945HUW6-F1
#
_cell.length_a   1.000
_cell.length_b   1.000
_cell.length_c   1.000
_cell.angle_alpha   90.00
_cell.angle_beta   90.00
_cell.angle_gamma   90.00
#
_symmetry.space_group_name_H-M   'P 1'
#
loop_
_entity.id
_entity.type
_entity.pdbx_description
1 polymer ?
#
loop_
_entity_poly.entity_id
_entity_poly.type
_entity_poly.pdbx_seq_one_letter_code
_entity_poly.pdbx_strand_id
1 'polypeptide(L)'
;MKQQRTRNIIVLFILFSVNGFLAQDLVLKLASKDQNELLVLKKIDYVKKHTKSSTLYSEVDKISDYLKNIGYFTNTVIEIEKAGTTYTAHFSLNAKIEMALIELDSNSKIYVDEFQIKNNTVTIPLKKLQNTLYKISKNLDKEGKSFSKVQLKKIKIK
;
A
#
# COMPACT_ATOMS: atom_id res chain seq x y z
N MET A 1 -59.23 -19.27 21.69
CA MET A 1 -58.03 -18.93 22.50
C MET A 1 -56.71 -19.55 21.98
N LYS A 2 -56.67 -20.80 21.49
CA LYS A 2 -55.42 -21.41 20.97
C LYS A 2 -54.80 -20.63 19.80
N GLN A 3 -55.59 -20.23 18.81
CA GLN A 3 -55.10 -19.54 17.59
C GLN A 3 -54.46 -18.16 17.86
N GLN A 4 -54.98 -17.39 18.83
CA GLN A 4 -54.37 -16.13 19.24
C GLN A 4 -53.04 -16.34 19.98
N ARG A 5 -52.91 -17.41 20.78
CA ARG A 5 -51.63 -17.78 21.41
C ARG A 5 -50.59 -18.18 20.36
N THR A 6 -50.96 -18.97 19.35
CA THR A 6 -50.05 -19.35 18.25
C THR A 6 -49.58 -18.14 17.46
N ARG A 7 -50.50 -17.20 17.16
CA ARG A 7 -50.15 -15.94 16.47
C ARG A 7 -49.15 -15.11 17.26
N ASN A 8 -49.35 -14.97 18.57
CA ASN A 8 -48.44 -14.20 19.44
C ASN A 8 -47.06 -14.86 19.54
N ILE A 9 -46.97 -16.19 19.52
CA ILE A 9 -45.71 -16.94 19.50
C ILE A 9 -44.94 -16.71 18.19
N ILE A 10 -45.64 -16.69 17.05
CA ILE A 10 -45.03 -16.42 15.73
C ILE A 10 -44.47 -14.99 15.68
N VAL A 11 -45.21 -14.01 16.18
CA VAL A 11 -44.76 -12.61 16.23
C VAL A 11 -43.50 -12.46 17.10
N LEU A 12 -43.43 -13.15 18.24
CA LEU A 12 -42.26 -13.15 19.11
C LEU A 12 -41.02 -13.76 18.43
N PHE A 13 -41.21 -14.82 17.65
CA PHE A 13 -40.12 -15.49 16.92
C PHE A 13 -39.55 -14.61 15.80
N ILE A 14 -40.42 -13.85 15.11
CA ILE A 14 -40.01 -12.89 14.07
C ILE A 14 -39.18 -11.76 14.69
N LEU A 15 -39.60 -11.22 15.84
CA LEU A 15 -38.89 -10.14 16.54
C LEU A 15 -37.51 -10.56 17.05
N PHE A 16 -37.31 -11.82 17.43
CA PHE A 16 -35.98 -12.32 17.83
C PHE A 16 -35.03 -12.57 16.65
N SER A 17 -35.57 -12.83 15.45
CA SER A 17 -34.78 -13.19 14.26
C SER A 17 -34.16 -11.99 13.53
N VAL A 18 -34.62 -10.75 13.76
CA VAL A 18 -34.10 -9.54 13.10
C VAL A 18 -32.87 -8.93 13.78
N ASN A 19 -32.45 -9.43 14.94
CA ASN A 19 -31.31 -8.86 15.69
C ASN A 19 -29.93 -9.11 15.05
N GLY A 20 -29.85 -9.88 13.96
CA GLY A 20 -28.59 -10.23 13.30
C GLY A 20 -28.13 -9.32 12.15
N PHE A 21 -28.90 -8.29 11.77
CA PHE A 21 -28.66 -7.53 10.53
C PHE A 21 -27.86 -6.22 10.70
N LEU A 22 -27.43 -5.87 11.91
CA LEU A 22 -26.66 -4.65 12.17
C LEU A 22 -25.17 -4.99 12.38
N ALA A 23 -24.47 -5.35 11.31
CA ALA A 23 -23.01 -5.39 11.34
C ALA A 23 -22.48 -3.94 11.35
N GLN A 24 -21.76 -3.56 12.40
CA GLN A 24 -21.15 -2.23 12.48
C GLN A 24 -19.87 -2.18 11.63
N ASP A 25 -19.75 -1.17 10.77
CA ASP A 25 -18.54 -0.94 9.99
C ASP A 25 -17.35 -0.62 10.90
N LEU A 26 -16.20 -1.22 10.59
CA LEU A 26 -14.93 -0.89 11.19
C LEU A 26 -14.34 0.34 10.51
N VAL A 27 -13.77 1.26 11.28
CA VAL A 27 -13.17 2.50 10.76
C VAL A 27 -11.66 2.44 10.94
N LEU A 28 -10.90 2.60 9.85
CA LEU A 28 -9.45 2.71 9.86
C LEU A 28 -9.04 4.19 9.92
N LYS A 29 -8.10 4.50 10.82
CA LYS A 29 -7.40 5.78 10.91
C LYS A 29 -5.90 5.55 10.85
N LEU A 30 -5.18 6.49 10.26
CA LEU A 30 -3.72 6.49 10.22
C LEU A 30 -3.18 7.49 11.23
N ALA A 31 -2.14 7.09 11.96
CA ALA A 31 -1.42 7.93 12.90
C ALA A 31 0.09 7.71 12.73
N SER A 32 0.88 8.68 13.19
CA SER A 32 2.32 8.54 13.43
C SER A 32 2.69 9.36 14.66
N LYS A 33 3.79 8.99 15.32
CA LYS A 33 4.39 9.77 16.41
C LYS A 33 5.06 11.05 15.88
N ASP A 34 5.53 11.03 14.64
CA ASP A 34 6.16 12.18 13.99
C ASP A 34 5.10 13.00 13.22
N GLN A 35 5.10 14.32 13.44
CA GLN A 35 4.15 15.23 12.81
C GLN A 35 4.35 15.35 11.29
N ASN A 36 5.60 15.31 10.81
CA ASN A 36 5.92 15.34 9.38
C ASN A 36 5.43 14.07 8.69
N GLU A 37 5.63 12.90 9.32
CA GLU A 37 5.09 11.64 8.82
C GLU A 37 3.57 11.66 8.77
N LEU A 38 2.92 12.21 9.80
CA LEU A 38 1.46 12.37 9.82
C LEU A 38 0.96 13.25 8.67
N LEU A 39 1.69 14.30 8.29
CA LEU A 39 1.34 15.14 7.13
C LEU A 39 1.45 14.37 5.81
N VAL A 40 2.36 13.40 5.71
CA VAL A 40 2.46 12.50 4.55
C VAL A 40 1.27 11.54 4.54
N LEU A 41 0.98 10.88 5.67
CA LEU A 41 -0.13 9.93 5.81
C LEU A 41 -1.49 10.57 5.51
N LYS A 42 -1.70 11.83 5.91
CA LYS A 42 -2.93 12.59 5.63
C LYS A 42 -3.19 12.84 4.15
N LYS A 43 -2.16 12.78 3.30
CA LYS A 43 -2.27 12.96 1.84
C LYS A 43 -2.58 11.66 1.11
N ILE A 44 -2.49 10.52 1.79
CA ILE A 44 -2.77 9.22 1.20
C ILE A 44 -4.28 9.04 1.11
N ASP A 45 -4.76 8.67 -0.07
CA ASP A 45 -6.13 8.24 -0.26
C ASP A 45 -6.23 6.73 0.03
N TYR A 46 -7.17 6.35 0.88
CA TYR A 46 -7.35 4.96 1.32
C TYR A 46 -8.79 4.72 1.76
N VAL A 47 -9.19 3.45 1.76
CA VAL A 47 -10.52 3.06 2.22
C VAL A 47 -10.58 3.16 3.74
N LYS A 48 -11.45 4.05 4.27
CA LYS A 48 -11.57 4.28 5.72
C LYS A 48 -12.54 3.32 6.42
N LYS A 49 -13.49 2.73 5.70
CA LYS A 49 -14.55 1.88 6.27
C LYS A 49 -14.42 0.46 5.74
N HIS A 50 -14.48 -0.51 6.64
CA HIS A 50 -14.31 -1.92 6.33
C HIS A 50 -15.37 -2.76 7.03
N THR A 51 -15.93 -3.73 6.31
CA THR A 51 -16.90 -4.68 6.87
C THR A 51 -16.25 -5.77 7.73
N LYS A 52 -14.95 -6.03 7.55
CA LYS A 52 -14.20 -7.10 8.23
C LYS A 52 -12.82 -6.62 8.64
N SER A 53 -12.27 -7.19 9.71
CA SER A 53 -10.89 -6.88 10.13
C SER A 53 -9.86 -7.30 9.09
N SER A 54 -10.09 -8.40 8.36
CA SER A 54 -9.16 -8.86 7.32
C SER A 54 -9.00 -7.87 6.17
N THR A 55 -10.09 -7.21 5.74
CA THR A 55 -10.02 -6.18 4.69
C THR A 55 -9.36 -4.90 5.20
N LEU A 56 -9.50 -4.60 6.48
CA LEU A 56 -8.78 -3.51 7.15
C LEU A 56 -7.27 -3.75 7.19
N TYR A 57 -6.82 -4.93 7.62
CA TYR A 57 -5.39 -5.27 7.64
C TYR A 57 -4.80 -5.29 6.22
N SER A 58 -5.53 -5.84 5.24
CA SER A 58 -5.11 -5.79 3.84
C SER A 58 -4.99 -4.35 3.32
N GLU A 59 -5.83 -3.42 3.78
CA GLU A 59 -5.70 -2.01 3.43
C GLU A 59 -4.45 -1.38 4.06
N VAL A 60 -4.15 -1.70 5.31
CA VAL A 60 -2.90 -1.28 5.98
C VAL A 60 -1.67 -1.76 5.19
N ASP A 61 -1.66 -3.00 4.72
CA ASP A 61 -0.58 -3.55 3.90
C ASP A 61 -0.43 -2.80 2.58
N LYS A 62 -1.54 -2.50 1.88
CA LYS A 62 -1.52 -1.70 0.65
C LYS A 62 -0.97 -0.29 0.87
N ILE A 63 -1.30 0.34 2.00
CA ILE A 63 -0.75 1.65 2.35
C ILE A 63 0.75 1.55 2.55
N SER A 64 1.24 0.52 3.25
CA SER A 64 2.67 0.24 3.40
C SER A 64 3.36 0.04 2.03
N ASP A 65 2.73 -0.68 1.11
CA ASP A 65 3.29 -0.89 -0.23
C ASP A 65 3.28 0.38 -1.09
N TYR A 66 2.22 1.19 -0.98
CA TYR A 66 2.19 2.52 -1.58
C TYR A 66 3.32 3.42 -1.05
N LEU A 67 3.55 3.41 0.27
CA LEU A 67 4.64 4.14 0.92
C LEU A 67 6.01 3.73 0.37
N LYS A 68 6.24 2.42 0.15
CA LYS A 68 7.46 1.92 -0.49
C LYS A 68 7.63 2.49 -1.90
N ASN A 69 6.55 2.55 -2.69
CA ASN A 69 6.59 3.08 -4.05
C ASN A 69 6.93 4.58 -4.12
N ILE A 70 6.63 5.35 -3.08
CA ILE A 70 6.99 6.79 -3.01
C ILE A 70 8.32 7.06 -2.28
N GLY A 71 9.00 6.01 -1.81
CA GLY A 71 10.38 6.06 -1.29
C GLY A 71 10.56 5.76 0.20
N TYR A 72 9.50 5.42 0.93
CA TYR A 72 9.58 4.98 2.33
C TYR A 72 9.70 3.46 2.39
N PHE A 73 10.84 2.91 1.94
CA PHE A 73 11.01 1.46 1.81
C PHE A 73 11.01 0.70 3.13
N THR A 74 11.50 1.34 4.20
CA THR A 74 11.62 0.77 5.53
C THR A 74 10.45 1.17 6.42
N ASN A 75 9.33 1.64 5.85
CA ASN A 75 8.15 1.95 6.64
C ASN A 75 7.66 0.70 7.40
N THR A 76 7.18 0.92 8.62
CA THR A 76 6.66 -0.13 9.49
C THR A 76 5.38 0.33 10.17
N VAL A 77 4.50 -0.64 10.45
CA VAL A 77 3.37 -0.43 11.34
C VAL A 77 3.81 -0.85 12.73
N ILE A 78 3.91 0.12 13.64
CA ILE A 78 4.35 -0.11 15.02
C ILE A 78 3.27 -0.89 15.76
N GLU A 79 2.04 -0.42 15.68
CA GLU A 79 0.89 -0.99 16.36
C GLU A 79 -0.41 -0.61 15.67
N ILE A 80 -1.45 -1.40 15.92
CA ILE A 80 -2.82 -1.11 15.49
C ILE A 80 -3.70 -1.13 16.73
N GLU A 81 -4.00 0.06 17.24
CA GLU A 81 -4.83 0.23 18.43
C GLU A 81 -6.31 0.06 18.05
N LYS A 82 -7.07 -0.67 18.88
CA LYS A 82 -8.51 -0.85 18.69
C LYS A 82 -9.27 -0.16 19.82
N ALA A 83 -10.14 0.78 19.46
CA ALA A 83 -11.10 1.41 20.34
C ALA A 83 -12.52 1.25 19.77
N GLY A 84 -13.26 0.26 20.26
CA GLY A 84 -14.58 -0.10 19.73
C GLY A 84 -14.51 -0.60 18.29
N THR A 85 -15.17 0.11 17.36
CA THR A 85 -15.11 -0.14 15.91
C THR A 85 -14.00 0.65 15.21
N THR A 86 -13.30 1.55 15.91
CA THR A 86 -12.20 2.32 15.34
C THR A 86 -10.88 1.60 15.54
N TYR A 87 -10.11 1.48 14.47
CA TYR A 87 -8.76 0.95 14.43
C TYR A 87 -7.83 2.08 14.02
N THR A 88 -6.80 2.34 14.82
CA THR A 88 -5.78 3.35 14.53
C THR A 88 -4.47 2.62 14.24
N ALA A 89 -4.01 2.67 12.98
CA ALA A 89 -2.72 2.13 12.58
C ALA A 89 -1.63 3.20 12.77
N HIS A 90 -0.68 2.92 13.65
CA HIS A 90 0.46 3.78 13.92
C HIS A 90 1.63 3.38 13.03
N PHE A 91 1.93 4.24 12.06
CA PHE A 91 3.04 4.07 11.14
C PHE A 91 4.30 4.77 11.65
N SER A 92 5.45 4.19 11.32
CA SER A 92 6.73 4.87 11.25
C SER A 92 7.19 4.80 9.80
N LEU A 93 7.34 5.95 9.15
CA LEU A 93 7.74 6.02 7.74
C LEU A 93 9.24 5.86 7.55
N ASN A 94 10.03 6.20 8.59
CA ASN A 94 11.49 6.19 8.54
C ASN A 94 12.04 7.11 7.43
N ALA A 95 13.33 6.95 7.13
CA ALA A 95 14.00 7.78 6.14
C ALA A 95 13.42 7.55 4.74
N LYS A 96 13.14 8.66 4.05
CA LYS A 96 12.73 8.65 2.65
C LYS A 96 13.95 8.54 1.76
N ILE A 97 13.93 7.59 0.83
CA ILE A 97 14.93 7.45 -0.22
C ILE A 97 14.44 8.20 -1.46
N GLU A 98 15.16 9.24 -1.86
CA GLU A 98 14.77 10.07 -3.00
C GLU A 98 15.44 9.68 -4.31
N MET A 99 16.64 9.09 -4.22
CA MET A 99 17.51 8.82 -5.36
C MET A 99 18.01 7.39 -5.30
N ALA A 100 18.02 6.73 -6.45
CA ALA A 100 18.64 5.44 -6.66
C ALA A 100 19.99 5.63 -7.37
N LEU A 101 21.04 5.07 -6.77
CA LEU A 101 22.36 4.99 -7.36
C LEU A 101 22.52 3.63 -8.02
N ILE A 102 22.72 3.60 -9.34
CA ILE A 102 22.76 2.36 -10.11
C ILE A 102 24.11 2.26 -10.81
N GLU A 103 24.83 1.19 -10.53
CA GLU A 103 26.03 0.81 -11.27
C GLU A 103 25.62 0.09 -12.57
N LEU A 104 26.17 0.55 -13.68
CA LEU A 104 25.86 0.07 -15.02
C LEU A 104 27.06 -0.70 -15.58
N ASP A 105 26.77 -1.85 -16.20
CA ASP A 105 27.71 -2.44 -17.14
C ASP A 105 27.79 -1.61 -18.43
N SER A 106 28.82 -1.85 -19.23
CA SER A 106 29.06 -1.10 -20.47
C SER A 106 27.89 -1.18 -21.45
N ASN A 107 27.16 -2.30 -21.47
CA ASN A 107 26.04 -2.54 -22.39
C ASN A 107 24.75 -1.88 -21.92
N SER A 108 24.63 -1.57 -20.62
CA SER A 108 23.43 -1.00 -20.02
C SER A 108 23.37 0.53 -20.13
N LYS A 109 24.51 1.18 -20.38
CA LYS A 109 24.63 2.65 -20.48
C LYS A 109 23.72 3.26 -21.54
N ILE A 110 23.55 2.57 -22.66
CA ILE A 110 22.72 3.05 -23.80
C ILE A 110 21.24 3.18 -23.44
N TYR A 111 20.76 2.48 -22.41
CA TYR A 111 19.35 2.45 -22.04
C TYR A 111 18.95 3.54 -21.03
N VAL A 112 19.92 4.31 -20.52
CA VAL A 112 19.73 5.34 -19.49
C VAL A 112 20.47 6.64 -19.86
N ASP A 113 20.64 6.88 -21.15
CA ASP A 113 21.27 8.07 -21.74
C ASP A 113 20.57 9.39 -21.36
N GLU A 114 19.27 9.34 -21.04
CA GLU A 114 18.49 10.47 -20.53
C GLU A 114 18.98 11.01 -19.17
N PHE A 115 19.89 10.29 -18.49
CA PHE A 115 20.47 10.68 -17.20
C PHE A 115 21.99 10.88 -17.30
N GLN A 116 22.52 11.76 -16.45
CA GLN A 116 23.97 11.94 -16.36
C GLN A 116 24.63 10.69 -15.77
N ILE A 117 25.55 10.09 -16.54
CA ILE A 117 26.35 8.95 -16.13
C ILE A 117 27.74 9.44 -15.73
N LYS A 118 28.17 9.14 -14.51
CA LYS A 118 29.52 9.44 -14.00
C LYS A 118 30.14 8.15 -13.47
N ASN A 119 31.33 7.80 -13.95
CA ASN A 119 32.07 6.61 -13.50
C ASN A 119 31.25 5.31 -13.53
N ASN A 120 30.53 5.04 -14.62
CA ASN A 120 29.61 3.89 -14.76
C ASN A 120 28.42 3.88 -13.80
N THR A 121 28.19 4.97 -13.08
CA THR A 121 27.07 5.10 -12.17
C THR A 121 26.08 6.13 -12.70
N VAL A 122 24.81 5.79 -12.64
CA VAL A 122 23.71 6.70 -12.92
C VAL A 122 22.92 6.96 -11.65
N THR A 123 22.52 8.22 -11.47
CA THR A 123 21.69 8.63 -10.34
C THR A 123 20.29 8.96 -10.85
N ILE A 124 19.30 8.17 -10.45
CA ILE A 124 17.93 8.26 -10.94
C ILE A 124 17.01 8.64 -9.77
N PRO A 125 16.19 9.71 -9.89
CA PRO A 125 15.15 9.98 -8.90
C PRO A 125 14.21 8.78 -8.77
N LEU A 126 13.92 8.35 -7.54
CA LEU A 126 13.13 7.14 -7.29
C LEU A 126 11.74 7.21 -7.92
N LYS A 127 11.12 8.40 -7.93
CA LYS A 127 9.85 8.66 -8.61
C LYS A 127 9.86 8.33 -10.10
N LYS A 128 11.02 8.40 -10.77
CA LYS A 128 11.20 8.08 -12.19
C LYS A 128 11.65 6.65 -12.42
N LEU A 129 12.28 6.01 -11.43
CA LEU A 129 12.94 4.72 -11.55
C LEU A 129 12.04 3.64 -12.16
N GLN A 130 10.84 3.43 -11.60
CA GLN A 130 9.91 2.40 -12.10
C GLN A 130 9.51 2.65 -13.57
N ASN A 131 9.22 3.91 -13.91
CA ASN A 131 8.86 4.29 -15.28
C ASN A 131 10.04 4.14 -16.24
N THR A 132 11.26 4.50 -15.81
CA THR A 132 12.48 4.30 -16.61
C THR A 132 12.69 2.81 -16.90
N LEU A 133 12.61 1.93 -15.90
CA LEU A 133 12.74 0.48 -16.13
C LEU A 133 11.64 -0.06 -17.07
N TYR A 134 10.41 0.42 -16.92
CA TYR A 134 9.30 0.07 -17.81
C TYR A 134 9.54 0.52 -19.25
N LYS A 135 10.00 1.76 -19.46
CA LYS A 135 10.35 2.27 -20.79
C LYS A 135 11.45 1.44 -21.46
N ILE A 136 12.50 1.08 -20.71
CA ILE A 136 13.58 0.22 -21.22
C ILE A 136 13.00 -1.12 -21.69
N SER A 137 12.15 -1.76 -20.86
CA SER A 137 11.49 -3.01 -21.23
C SER A 137 10.68 -2.86 -22.51
N LYS A 138 9.91 -1.77 -22.65
CA LYS A 138 9.11 -1.50 -23.85
C LYS A 138 9.94 -1.20 -25.09
N ASN A 139 11.10 -0.58 -24.94
CA ASN A 139 12.01 -0.35 -26.05
C ASN A 139 12.63 -1.67 -26.52
N LEU A 140 13.05 -2.54 -25.60
CA LEU A 140 13.54 -3.88 -25.93
C LEU A 140 12.48 -4.73 -26.65
N ASP A 141 11.23 -4.66 -26.21
CA ASP A 141 10.10 -5.33 -26.91
C ASP A 141 9.98 -4.83 -28.36
N LYS A 142 10.07 -3.52 -28.59
CA LYS A 142 10.00 -2.92 -29.94
C LYS A 142 11.20 -3.30 -30.83
N GLU A 143 12.36 -3.54 -30.24
CA GLU A 143 13.55 -4.06 -30.93
C GLU A 143 13.45 -5.56 -31.27
N GLY A 144 12.33 -6.23 -30.95
CA GLY A 144 12.14 -7.66 -31.17
C GLY A 144 12.73 -8.54 -30.07
N LYS A 145 13.13 -7.97 -28.92
CA LYS A 145 13.75 -8.68 -27.80
C LYS A 145 12.75 -8.98 -26.68
N SER A 146 11.56 -9.45 -27.02
CA SER A 146 10.40 -9.61 -26.13
C SER A 146 10.59 -10.58 -24.94
N PHE A 147 11.64 -11.41 -24.96
CA PHE A 147 12.00 -12.30 -23.84
C PHE A 147 13.04 -11.70 -22.90
N SER A 148 13.44 -10.45 -23.11
CA SER A 148 14.40 -9.76 -22.24
C SER A 148 13.78 -9.42 -20.89
N LYS A 149 14.60 -9.40 -19.85
CA LYS A 149 14.19 -9.00 -18.50
C LYS A 149 15.03 -7.83 -17.99
N VAL A 150 14.37 -6.69 -17.78
CA VAL A 150 14.97 -5.51 -17.14
C VAL A 150 14.74 -5.60 -15.63
N GLN A 151 15.80 -5.61 -14.83
CA GLN A 151 15.69 -5.69 -13.37
C GLN A 151 16.91 -5.07 -12.69
N LEU A 152 16.70 -4.52 -11.50
CA LEU A 152 17.77 -4.14 -10.60
C LEU A 152 18.31 -5.39 -9.88
N LYS A 153 19.63 -5.45 -9.68
CA LYS A 153 20.29 -6.55 -8.97
C LYS A 153 21.07 -6.01 -7.77
N LYS A 154 21.24 -6.84 -6.74
CA LYS A 154 22.03 -6.52 -5.53
C LYS A 154 21.59 -5.21 -4.85
N ILE A 155 20.27 -5.03 -4.71
CA ILE A 155 19.67 -3.85 -4.10
C ILE A 155 20.11 -3.75 -2.63
N LYS A 156 20.58 -2.56 -2.23
CA LYS A 156 20.88 -2.23 -0.83
C LYS A 156 20.09 -1.00 -0.45
N ILE A 157 19.39 -1.10 0.67
CA ILE A 157 18.64 -0.01 1.28
C ILE A 157 19.48 0.46 2.47
N LYS A 158 19.82 1.75 2.49
CA LYS A 158 20.58 2.38 3.57
C LYS A 158 19.67 3.25 4.40
#